data_AF-A0A3R5WT57-F1
#
_entry.id   AF-A0A3R5WT57-F1
#
_cell.length_a   1.000
_cell.length_b   1.000
_cell.length_c   1.000
_cell.angle_alpha   90.00
_cell.angle_beta   90.00
_cell.angle_gamma   90.00
#
_symmetry.space_group_name_H-M   'P 1'
#
loop_
_entity.id
_entity.type
_entity.pdbx_description
1 polymer ?
#
loop_
_entity_poly.entity_id
_entity_poly.type
_entity_poly.pdbx_seq_one_letter_code
_entity_poly.pdbx_strand_id
1 'polypeptide(L)'
;MKKNNKGFSLVELIIVIAIMAILAGALAPALIKYINKSRRSTDVQNADSLRTALQTALSDPDAADATSANSTGLQAASTITSTGDAFQKEVYSIVGKASLKTKYKSKATGAPAAGSEFYFKVDQSTNEVIVYADNSTSYELSPSTCTAWSK
;
A
#
# COMPACT_ATOMS: atom_id res chain seq x y z
N MET A 1 -48.08 -21.63 35.67
CA MET A 1 -47.41 -21.63 34.34
C MET A 1 -46.09 -22.39 34.48
N LYS A 2 -45.96 -23.62 33.96
CA LYS A 2 -44.70 -24.40 34.03
C LYS A 2 -43.74 -23.89 32.95
N LYS A 3 -42.65 -23.23 33.36
CA LYS A 3 -41.53 -22.87 32.46
C LYS A 3 -40.74 -24.13 32.14
N ASN A 4 -40.75 -24.53 30.87
CA ASN A 4 -40.01 -25.68 30.36
C ASN A 4 -38.59 -25.23 30.01
N ASN A 5 -37.72 -25.16 31.02
CA ASN A 5 -36.30 -24.83 30.84
C ASN A 5 -35.56 -26.04 30.27
N LYS A 6 -35.73 -26.33 28.97
CA LYS A 6 -34.85 -27.24 28.24
C LYS A 6 -33.52 -26.54 28.00
N GLY A 7 -32.62 -26.64 28.97
CA GLY A 7 -31.21 -26.26 28.78
C GLY A 7 -30.58 -27.19 27.75
N PHE A 8 -29.67 -26.65 26.95
CA PHE A 8 -28.83 -27.44 26.04
C PHE A 8 -28.10 -28.55 26.80
N SER A 9 -28.03 -29.74 26.22
CA SER A 9 -27.21 -30.82 26.78
C SER A 9 -25.73 -30.43 26.69
N LEU A 10 -24.94 -30.77 27.71
CA LEU A 10 -23.48 -30.62 27.67
C LEU A 10 -22.89 -31.29 26.42
N VAL A 11 -23.48 -32.41 25.99
CA VAL A 11 -23.05 -33.15 24.78
C VAL A 11 -23.28 -32.33 23.51
N GLU A 12 -24.40 -31.62 23.41
CA GLU A 12 -24.69 -30.77 22.25
C GLU A 12 -23.70 -29.60 22.18
N LEU A 13 -23.34 -29.03 23.34
CA LEU A 13 -22.39 -27.93 23.41
C LEU A 13 -20.97 -28.35 22.99
N ILE A 14 -20.49 -29.53 23.44
CA ILE A 14 -19.14 -30.00 23.09
C ILE A 14 -19.00 -30.31 21.59
N ILE A 15 -20.06 -30.80 20.95
CA ILE A 15 -20.05 -31.09 19.50
C ILE A 15 -19.97 -29.77 18.71
N VAL A 16 -20.68 -28.74 19.16
CA VAL A 16 -20.68 -27.42 18.50
C VAL A 16 -19.28 -26.78 18.56
N ILE A 17 -18.64 -26.75 19.74
CA ILE A 17 -17.28 -26.19 19.84
C ILE A 17 -16.26 -27.00 19.03
N ALA A 18 -16.45 -28.33 18.93
CA ALA A 18 -15.58 -29.19 18.13
C ALA A 18 -15.67 -28.87 16.63
N ILE A 19 -16.88 -28.71 16.09
CA ILE A 19 -17.07 -28.34 14.68
C ILE A 19 -16.55 -26.91 14.42
N MET A 20 -16.82 -25.96 15.32
CA MET A 20 -16.30 -24.59 15.20
C MET A 20 -14.78 -24.54 15.23
N ALA A 21 -14.12 -25.37 16.06
CA ALA A 21 -12.66 -25.47 16.10
C ALA A 21 -12.09 -25.99 14.78
N ILE A 22 -12.69 -27.02 14.19
CA ILE A 22 -12.27 -27.58 12.90
C ILE A 22 -12.40 -26.53 11.78
N LEU A 23 -13.56 -25.86 11.70
CA LEU A 23 -13.81 -24.83 10.68
C LEU A 23 -12.88 -23.63 10.83
N ALA A 24 -12.67 -23.14 12.06
CA ALA A 24 -11.74 -22.04 12.33
C ALA A 24 -10.30 -22.40 11.96
N GLY A 25 -9.85 -23.62 12.27
CA GLY A 25 -8.52 -24.12 11.92
C GLY A 25 -8.28 -24.17 10.41
N ALA A 26 -9.28 -24.61 9.64
CA ALA A 26 -9.17 -24.68 8.18
C ALA A 26 -9.16 -23.30 7.48
N LEU A 27 -9.87 -22.31 8.03
CA LEU A 27 -10.01 -20.98 7.43
C LEU A 27 -8.83 -20.03 7.72
N ALA A 28 -8.10 -20.24 8.81
CA ALA A 28 -6.98 -19.40 9.22
C ALA A 28 -5.94 -19.11 8.11
N PRO A 29 -5.39 -20.11 7.38
CA PRO A 29 -4.37 -19.85 6.35
C PRO A 29 -4.94 -19.07 5.15
N ALA A 30 -6.19 -19.34 4.77
CA ALA A 30 -6.85 -18.63 3.68
C ALA A 30 -7.05 -17.15 4.03
N LEU A 31 -7.53 -16.87 5.25
CA LEU A 31 -7.75 -15.50 5.74
C LEU A 31 -6.44 -14.68 5.72
N ILE A 32 -5.34 -15.25 6.21
CA ILE A 32 -4.02 -14.57 6.21
C ILE A 32 -3.58 -14.22 4.78
N LYS A 33 -3.78 -15.14 3.81
CA LYS A 33 -3.45 -14.90 2.40
C LYS A 33 -4.31 -13.75 1.82
N TYR A 34 -5.60 -13.72 2.11
CA TYR A 34 -6.50 -12.66 1.64
C TYR A 34 -6.16 -11.29 2.24
N ILE A 35 -5.83 -11.22 3.53
CA ILE A 35 -5.40 -9.99 4.19
C ILE A 35 -4.13 -9.44 3.53
N ASN A 36 -3.14 -10.30 3.26
CA ASN A 36 -1.92 -9.90 2.59
C ASN A 36 -2.16 -9.42 1.16
N LYS A 37 -3.03 -10.11 0.40
CA LYS A 37 -3.43 -9.68 -0.94
C LYS A 37 -4.14 -8.32 -0.92
N SER A 38 -5.03 -8.10 0.05
CA SER A 38 -5.73 -6.82 0.24
C SER A 38 -4.74 -5.69 0.55
N ARG A 39 -3.83 -5.90 1.51
CA ARG A 39 -2.79 -4.92 1.84
C ARG A 39 -1.92 -4.56 0.64
N ARG A 40 -1.50 -5.57 -0.14
CA ARG A 40 -0.73 -5.34 -1.36
C ARG A 40 -1.51 -4.52 -2.38
N SER A 41 -2.79 -4.85 -2.59
CA SER A 41 -3.65 -4.09 -3.51
C SER A 41 -3.84 -2.65 -3.06
N THR A 42 -3.96 -2.39 -1.75
CA THR A 42 -4.00 -1.03 -1.20
C THR A 42 -2.70 -0.28 -1.47
N ASP A 43 -1.54 -0.92 -1.32
CA ASP A 43 -0.26 -0.26 -1.58
C ASP A 43 -0.10 0.14 -3.05
N VAL A 44 -0.50 -0.73 -3.99
CA VAL A 44 -0.50 -0.42 -5.43
C VAL A 44 -1.48 0.70 -5.74
N GLN A 45 -2.72 0.67 -5.23
CA GLN A 45 -3.70 1.74 -5.45
C GLN A 45 -3.22 3.10 -4.92
N ASN A 46 -2.57 3.11 -3.75
CA ASN A 46 -1.99 4.33 -3.19
C ASN A 46 -0.82 4.83 -4.05
N ALA A 47 0.01 3.93 -4.56
CA ALA A 47 1.11 4.26 -5.45
C ALA A 47 0.63 4.80 -6.81
N ASP A 48 -0.42 4.22 -7.38
CA ASP A 48 -1.06 4.71 -8.61
C ASP A 48 -1.66 6.10 -8.40
N SER A 49 -2.35 6.32 -7.27
CA SER A 49 -2.90 7.63 -6.92
C SER A 49 -1.80 8.69 -6.80
N LEU A 50 -0.67 8.33 -6.17
CA LEU A 50 0.50 9.20 -6.08
C LEU A 50 1.10 9.46 -7.46
N ARG A 51 1.28 8.42 -8.28
CA ARG A 51 1.80 8.55 -9.64
C ARG A 51 0.94 9.49 -10.48
N THR A 52 -0.38 9.35 -10.44
CA THR A 52 -1.29 10.23 -11.18
C THR A 52 -1.16 11.68 -10.71
N ALA A 53 -0.99 11.93 -9.40
CA ALA A 53 -0.76 13.26 -8.88
C ALA A 53 0.59 13.84 -9.33
N LEU A 54 1.66 13.04 -9.29
CA LEU A 54 2.99 13.42 -9.81
C LEU A 54 2.94 13.75 -11.31
N GLN A 55 2.24 12.95 -12.11
CA GLN A 55 2.05 13.21 -13.55
C GLN A 55 1.21 14.46 -13.81
N THR A 56 0.21 14.71 -12.97
CA THR A 56 -0.63 15.91 -13.07
C THR A 56 0.18 17.16 -12.73
N ALA A 57 1.01 17.10 -11.68
CA ALA A 57 1.91 18.19 -11.32
C ALA A 57 2.94 18.49 -12.41
N LEU A 58 3.41 17.49 -13.17
CA LEU A 58 4.26 17.73 -14.34
C LEU A 58 3.56 18.46 -15.50
N SER A 59 2.23 18.54 -15.50
CA SER A 59 1.49 19.27 -16.54
C SER A 59 1.46 20.77 -16.29
N ASP A 60 1.79 21.21 -15.08
CA ASP A 60 1.95 22.62 -14.73
C ASP A 60 3.40 23.06 -15.06
N PRO A 61 3.60 24.12 -15.87
CA PRO A 61 4.93 24.57 -16.27
C PRO A 61 5.81 25.03 -15.10
N ASP A 62 5.24 25.66 -14.07
CA ASP A 62 6.01 26.15 -12.92
C ASP A 62 6.46 24.99 -12.02
N ALA A 63 5.62 23.96 -11.90
CA ALA A 63 5.96 22.72 -11.23
C ALA A 63 6.96 21.88 -12.04
N ALA A 64 6.83 21.82 -13.36
CA ALA A 64 7.76 21.10 -14.22
C ALA A 64 9.18 21.69 -14.15
N ASP A 65 9.35 23.01 -14.05
CA ASP A 65 10.70 23.61 -13.95
C ASP A 65 11.33 23.44 -12.54
N ALA A 66 10.59 22.89 -11.57
CA ALA A 66 11.10 22.69 -10.22
C ALA A 66 12.15 21.57 -10.17
N THR A 67 13.14 21.71 -9.28
CA THR A 67 14.24 20.75 -9.15
C THR A 67 13.77 19.33 -8.82
N SER A 68 12.77 19.16 -7.95
CA SER A 68 12.23 17.84 -7.62
C SER A 68 11.50 17.17 -8.78
N ALA A 69 11.00 17.94 -9.76
CA ALA A 69 10.39 17.40 -10.96
C ALA A 69 11.42 16.83 -11.95
N ASN A 70 12.70 17.19 -11.84
CA ASN A 70 13.76 16.77 -12.77
C ASN A 70 14.89 15.99 -12.07
N SER A 71 14.59 15.39 -10.91
CA SER A 71 15.56 14.62 -10.15
C SER A 71 15.65 13.18 -10.66
N THR A 72 16.83 12.78 -11.13
CA THR A 72 17.11 11.39 -11.52
C THR A 72 17.21 10.44 -10.32
N GLY A 73 17.24 10.97 -9.11
CA GLY A 73 17.30 10.23 -7.85
C GLY A 73 15.93 9.85 -7.28
N LEU A 74 15.93 8.88 -6.35
CA LEU A 74 14.74 8.53 -5.57
C LEU A 74 14.43 9.62 -4.54
N GLN A 75 13.17 10.00 -4.46
CA GLN A 75 12.66 11.00 -3.52
C GLN A 75 11.67 10.36 -2.57
N ALA A 76 11.82 10.61 -1.27
CA ALA A 76 10.89 10.11 -0.27
C ALA A 76 9.53 10.81 -0.41
N ALA A 77 8.44 10.07 -0.25
CA ALA A 77 7.09 10.63 -0.30
C ALA A 77 6.88 11.75 0.74
N SER A 78 7.55 11.69 1.89
CA SER A 78 7.52 12.74 2.93
C SER A 78 8.04 14.11 2.48
N THR A 79 8.79 14.18 1.37
CA THR A 79 9.24 15.45 0.81
C THR A 79 8.09 16.25 0.18
N ILE A 80 6.97 15.59 -0.14
CA ILE A 80 5.73 16.24 -0.59
C ILE A 80 5.09 16.97 0.59
N THR A 81 5.29 18.29 0.60
CA THR A 81 4.83 19.18 1.68
C THR A 81 4.33 20.49 1.10
N SER A 82 3.48 21.20 1.87
CA SER A 82 3.00 22.54 1.51
C SER A 82 4.11 23.60 1.47
N THR A 83 5.29 23.30 2.00
CA THR A 83 6.46 24.19 2.04
C THR A 83 7.54 23.78 1.05
N GLY A 84 7.30 22.75 0.23
CA GLY A 84 8.23 22.27 -0.79
C GLY A 84 8.42 23.25 -1.94
N ASP A 85 9.13 22.80 -2.97
CA ASP A 85 9.19 23.51 -4.25
C ASP A 85 7.82 23.48 -4.98
N ALA A 86 7.75 24.12 -6.15
CA ALA A 86 6.49 24.24 -6.90
C ALA A 86 5.87 22.87 -7.21
N PHE A 87 6.70 21.89 -7.62
CA PHE A 87 6.23 20.53 -7.87
C PHE A 87 5.70 19.85 -6.62
N GLN A 88 6.44 19.84 -5.51
CA GLN A 88 5.98 19.22 -4.27
C GLN A 88 4.69 19.85 -3.74
N LYS A 89 4.52 21.17 -3.91
CA LYS A 89 3.29 21.88 -3.54
C LYS A 89 2.11 21.49 -4.41
N GLU A 90 2.29 21.36 -5.71
CA GLU A 90 1.22 20.91 -6.61
C GLU A 90 0.83 19.46 -6.34
N VAL A 91 1.80 18.58 -6.09
CA VAL A 91 1.49 17.20 -5.68
C VAL A 91 0.75 17.21 -4.34
N TYR A 92 1.20 18.04 -3.39
CA TYR A 92 0.54 18.19 -2.08
C TYR A 92 -0.89 18.73 -2.20
N SER A 93 -1.18 19.61 -3.17
CA SER A 93 -2.54 20.14 -3.38
C SER A 93 -3.52 19.05 -3.82
N ILE A 94 -3.01 18.01 -4.52
CA ILE A 94 -3.80 16.89 -5.03
C ILE A 94 -3.95 15.78 -3.98
N VAL A 95 -2.86 15.31 -3.38
CA VAL A 95 -2.87 14.14 -2.47
C VAL A 95 -2.86 14.49 -0.98
N GLY A 96 -2.68 15.76 -0.64
CA GLY A 96 -2.41 16.21 0.72
C GLY A 96 -1.01 15.79 1.20
N LYS A 97 -0.82 15.71 2.51
CA LYS A 97 0.44 15.24 3.10
C LYS A 97 0.68 13.78 2.72
N ALA A 98 1.67 13.52 1.87
CA ALA A 98 2.03 12.17 1.51
C ALA A 98 2.82 11.50 2.65
N SER A 99 2.11 10.82 3.55
CA SER A 99 2.67 9.86 4.49
C SER A 99 2.27 8.45 4.07
N LEU A 100 2.60 8.12 2.82
CA LEU A 100 2.29 6.83 2.23
C LEU A 100 3.33 5.80 2.66
N LYS A 101 2.85 4.79 3.39
CA LYS A 101 3.66 3.69 3.90
C LYS A 101 3.12 2.36 3.42
N THR A 102 4.00 1.40 3.21
CA THR A 102 3.63 0.03 2.85
C THR A 102 2.78 -0.60 3.95
N LYS A 103 1.69 -1.27 3.58
CA LYS A 103 0.90 -2.11 4.48
C LYS A 103 1.26 -3.58 4.33
N TYR A 104 1.62 -3.99 3.12
CA TYR A 104 2.07 -5.34 2.83
C TYR A 104 3.52 -5.53 3.28
N LYS A 105 3.78 -6.70 3.87
CA LYS A 105 5.15 -7.18 4.14
C LYS A 105 5.43 -8.28 3.13
N SER A 106 6.26 -7.99 2.13
CA SER A 106 6.69 -9.03 1.19
C SER A 106 7.50 -10.11 1.92
N LYS A 107 7.38 -11.35 1.44
CA LYS A 107 8.13 -12.50 1.97
C LYS A 107 9.50 -12.64 1.31
N ALA A 108 9.79 -11.86 0.27
CA ALA A 108 11.09 -11.88 -0.38
C ALA A 108 12.19 -11.39 0.57
N THR A 109 13.34 -12.06 0.57
CA THR A 109 14.50 -11.67 1.38
C THR A 109 14.99 -10.29 0.95
N GLY A 110 15.14 -9.38 1.91
CA GLY A 110 15.54 -8.00 1.64
C GLY A 110 14.43 -7.08 1.12
N ALA A 111 13.17 -7.52 1.17
CA ALA A 111 12.04 -6.68 0.82
C ALA A 111 11.66 -5.69 1.92
N PRO A 112 11.04 -4.55 1.57
CA PRO A 112 10.59 -3.57 2.54
C PRO A 112 9.71 -4.19 3.62
N ALA A 113 9.95 -3.81 4.87
CA ALA A 113 9.05 -4.14 5.96
C ALA A 113 7.69 -3.45 5.75
N ALA A 114 6.65 -3.94 6.43
CA ALA A 114 5.43 -3.14 6.56
C ALA A 114 5.75 -1.85 7.33
N GLY A 115 5.23 -0.73 6.84
CA GLY A 115 5.49 0.60 7.37
C GLY A 115 6.67 1.34 6.72
N SER A 116 7.34 0.73 5.73
CA SER A 116 8.34 1.40 4.91
C SER A 116 7.69 2.55 4.14
N GLU A 117 8.42 3.65 4.02
CA GLU A 117 7.96 4.82 3.30
C GLU A 117 8.06 4.61 1.78
N PHE A 118 7.11 5.18 1.03
CA PHE A 118 7.16 5.17 -0.43
C PHE A 118 8.21 6.14 -0.96
N TYR A 119 8.82 5.77 -2.07
CA TYR A 119 9.73 6.63 -2.81
C TYR A 119 9.22 6.80 -4.23
N PHE A 120 9.55 7.91 -4.87
CA PHE A 120 9.19 8.16 -6.25
C PHE A 120 10.39 8.67 -7.04
N LYS A 121 10.39 8.40 -8.34
CA LYS A 121 11.33 8.97 -9.31
C LYS A 121 10.51 9.67 -10.38
N VAL A 122 10.92 10.88 -10.74
CA VAL A 122 10.31 11.68 -11.80
C VAL A 122 11.41 12.06 -12.77
N ASP A 123 11.28 11.62 -14.01
CA ASP A 123 12.21 11.94 -15.09
C ASP A 123 11.45 12.63 -16.22
N GLN A 124 11.67 13.94 -16.37
CA GLN A 124 11.02 14.73 -17.41
C GLN A 124 11.54 14.43 -18.80
N SER A 125 12.80 13.98 -18.93
CA SER A 125 13.40 13.69 -20.24
C SER A 125 12.72 12.50 -20.91
N THR A 126 12.29 11.53 -20.10
CA THR A 126 11.59 10.32 -20.55
C THR A 126 10.08 10.32 -20.24
N ASN A 127 9.59 11.37 -19.58
CA ASN A 127 8.21 11.49 -19.07
C ASN A 127 7.80 10.29 -18.20
N GLU A 128 8.73 9.84 -17.35
CA GLU A 128 8.61 8.64 -16.56
C GLU A 128 8.39 8.98 -15.07
N VAL A 129 7.36 8.39 -14.46
CA VAL A 129 7.01 8.60 -13.03
C VAL A 129 6.84 7.26 -12.34
N ILE A 130 7.86 6.78 -11.63
CA ILE A 130 7.81 5.46 -10.98
C ILE A 130 7.68 5.64 -9.47
N VAL A 131 6.86 4.79 -8.84
CA VAL A 131 6.70 4.74 -7.38
C VAL A 131 7.20 3.39 -6.86
N TYR A 132 7.98 3.44 -5.79
CA TYR A 132 8.66 2.33 -5.15
C TYR A 132 8.25 2.17 -3.68
N ALA A 133 8.37 0.94 -3.17
CA ALA A 133 8.00 0.56 -1.80
C ALA A 133 9.06 0.89 -0.74
N ASP A 134 10.25 1.29 -1.16
CA ASP A 134 11.39 1.71 -0.34
C ASP A 134 12.38 2.56 -1.15
N ASN A 135 13.49 2.96 -0.52
CA ASN A 135 14.58 3.69 -1.15
C ASN A 135 15.43 2.79 -2.07
N SER A 136 14.78 2.01 -2.92
CA SER A 136 15.40 1.10 -3.88
C SER A 136 14.54 0.99 -5.13
N THR A 137 15.18 0.80 -6.27
CA THR A 137 14.48 0.56 -7.54
C THR A 137 14.01 -0.89 -7.69
N SER A 138 14.30 -1.76 -6.71
CA SER A 138 13.99 -3.19 -6.78
C SER A 138 12.51 -3.50 -6.55
N TYR A 139 11.81 -2.67 -5.77
CA TYR A 139 10.43 -2.94 -5.33
C TYR A 139 9.46 -1.87 -5.87
N GLU A 140 9.30 -1.86 -7.18
CA GLU A 140 8.32 -1.00 -7.85
C GLU A 140 6.88 -1.38 -7.47
N LEU A 141 6.08 -0.36 -7.19
CA LEU A 141 4.64 -0.44 -6.90
C LEU A 141 3.79 -0.05 -8.11
N SER A 142 4.24 0.93 -8.89
CA SER A 142 3.54 1.50 -10.05
C SER A 142 4.57 2.05 -11.05
N PRO A 143 4.40 1.88 -12.38
CA PRO A 143 3.19 1.43 -13.07
C PRO A 143 3.09 -0.07 -13.34
N SER A 144 4.19 -0.82 -13.19
CA SER A 144 4.23 -2.21 -13.65
C SER A 144 3.33 -3.11 -12.80
N THR A 145 2.57 -3.98 -13.46
CA THR A 145 1.65 -4.91 -12.79
C THR A 145 2.33 -6.18 -12.28
N CYS A 146 3.55 -6.47 -12.75
CA CYS A 146 4.35 -7.63 -12.35
C CYS A 146 5.76 -7.20 -11.90
N THR A 147 5.92 -6.96 -10.59
CA THR A 147 7.18 -6.49 -10.00
C THR A 147 7.71 -7.45 -8.92
N ALA A 148 8.87 -7.19 -8.32
CA ALA A 148 9.33 -7.97 -7.17
C ALA A 148 8.38 -7.84 -5.95
N TRP A 149 7.64 -6.74 -5.85
CA TRP A 149 6.57 -6.55 -4.86
C TRP A 149 5.40 -7.54 -5.07
N SER A 150 5.27 -8.02 -6.30
CA SER A 150 4.20 -8.90 -6.74
C SER A 150 4.43 -10.39 -6.45
N LYS A 151 5.68 -10.76 -6.21
CA LYS A 151 6.10 -12.14 -5.96
C LYS A 151 6.02 -12.47 -4.47
#